data_AF-A0A2K4KQD7-F1
#
_entry.id   AF-A0A2K4KQD7-F1
#
_cell.length_a   1.000
_cell.length_b   1.000
_cell.length_c   1.000
_cell.angle_alpha   90.00
_cell.angle_beta   90.00
_cell.angle_gamma   90.00
#
_symmetry.space_group_name_H-M   'P 1'
#
loop_
_entity.id
_entity.type
_entity.pdbx_description
1 polymer ?
#
loop_
_entity_poly.entity_id
_entity_poly.type
_entity_poly.pdbx_seq_one_letter_code
_entity_poly.pdbx_strand_id
1 'polypeptide(L)'
;MNVERIWRKEARKRKANDFRKDRMIRNRPIHAQRAVEVFRAFALEAEKYGVYLIVREPEWSPKPDTLGEFIIGASSVHIRFGSEYTGEGLLTRTSDGETTRLDLERGSELIIHHSPADGSIQVFFEYPVSNLEEENRKEPLLYTFTYNTDLLTNDWLISLLKRFLAFNRVESRLQHPSYLDTWRMRWWRFTDVRNRRGYLNSFQHLLTPWELLLLAAVATLPGFAIIQWLWGKL
;
A
#
# COMPACT_ATOMS: atom_id res chain seq x y z
N MET A 1 -11.73 17.28 -39.58
CA MET A 1 -11.59 17.23 -38.11
C MET A 1 -10.55 18.29 -37.72
N ASN A 2 -10.92 19.35 -37.00
CA ASN A 2 -10.07 20.54 -36.87
C ASN A 2 -9.05 20.39 -35.72
N VAL A 3 -7.77 20.29 -36.05
CA VAL A 3 -6.63 20.12 -35.12
C VAL A 3 -6.62 21.19 -34.03
N GLU A 4 -7.02 22.42 -34.37
CA GLU A 4 -7.10 23.52 -33.43
C GLU A 4 -8.12 23.27 -32.29
N ARG A 5 -9.26 22.64 -32.60
CA ARG A 5 -10.27 22.28 -31.60
C ARG A 5 -9.75 21.20 -30.64
N ILE A 6 -8.96 20.26 -31.15
CA ILE A 6 -8.30 19.22 -30.35
C ILE A 6 -7.29 19.88 -29.40
N TRP A 7 -6.43 20.76 -29.93
CA TRP A 7 -5.42 21.45 -29.13
C TRP A 7 -6.03 22.37 -28.07
N ARG A 8 -7.06 23.16 -28.40
CA ARG A 8 -7.77 24.00 -27.41
C ARG A 8 -8.37 23.18 -26.27
N LYS A 9 -8.92 21.99 -26.56
CA LYS A 9 -9.46 21.09 -25.53
C LYS A 9 -8.35 20.54 -24.63
N GLU A 10 -7.22 20.17 -25.21
CA GLU A 10 -6.06 19.67 -24.47
C GLU A 10 -5.39 20.75 -23.61
N ALA A 11 -5.19 21.96 -24.16
CA ALA A 11 -4.63 23.10 -23.44
C ALA A 11 -5.47 23.48 -22.21
N ARG A 12 -6.81 23.42 -22.31
CA ARG A 12 -7.70 23.64 -21.15
C ARG A 12 -7.50 22.60 -20.06
N LYS A 13 -7.31 21.32 -20.42
CA LYS A 13 -7.02 20.26 -19.45
C LYS A 13 -5.68 20.46 -18.77
N ARG A 14 -4.65 20.87 -19.52
CA ARG A 14 -3.32 21.18 -18.98
C ARG A 14 -3.39 22.33 -17.98
N LYS A 15 -4.03 23.44 -18.34
CA LYS A 15 -4.21 24.58 -17.44
C LYS A 15 -4.96 24.21 -16.15
N ALA A 16 -5.99 23.36 -16.25
CA ALA A 16 -6.70 22.86 -15.08
C ALA A 16 -5.82 21.94 -14.21
N ASN A 17 -4.96 21.12 -14.83
CA ASN A 17 -4.00 20.29 -14.13
C ASN A 17 -2.95 21.13 -13.39
N ASP A 18 -2.41 22.16 -14.03
CA ASP A 18 -1.42 23.06 -13.44
C ASP A 18 -2.02 23.80 -12.23
N PHE A 19 -3.23 24.35 -12.36
CA PHE A 19 -3.93 24.98 -11.23
C PHE A 19 -4.12 24.04 -10.04
N ARG A 20 -4.44 22.77 -10.31
CA ARG A 20 -4.57 21.73 -9.29
C ARG A 20 -3.23 21.45 -8.60
N LYS A 21 -2.15 21.30 -9.38
CA LYS A 21 -0.79 21.11 -8.85
C LYS A 21 -0.38 22.26 -7.93
N ASP A 22 -0.61 23.49 -8.37
CA ASP A 22 -0.32 24.69 -7.59
C ASP A 22 -1.08 24.72 -6.27
N ARG A 23 -2.39 24.41 -6.30
CA ARG A 23 -3.21 24.31 -5.08
C ARG A 23 -2.67 23.25 -4.13
N MET A 24 -2.29 22.08 -4.64
CA MET A 24 -1.71 21.01 -3.82
C MET A 24 -0.39 21.45 -3.19
N ILE A 25 0.52 22.04 -3.95
CA ILE A 25 1.82 22.51 -3.46
C ILE A 25 1.64 23.53 -2.33
N ARG A 26 0.68 24.47 -2.49
CA ARG A 26 0.37 25.47 -1.46
C ARG A 26 -0.21 24.87 -0.17
N ASN A 27 -1.06 23.85 -0.29
CA ASN A 27 -1.74 23.25 0.86
C ASN A 27 -1.00 22.05 1.47
N ARG A 28 0.00 21.50 0.76
CA ARG A 28 0.86 20.40 1.23
C ARG A 28 1.35 20.62 2.67
N PRO A 29 1.77 21.85 3.05
CA PRO A 29 2.17 22.12 4.42
C PRO A 29 1.10 21.92 5.51
N ILE A 30 -0.16 22.08 5.17
CA ILE A 30 -1.24 21.90 6.15
C ILE A 30 -1.62 20.42 6.22
N HIS A 31 -1.65 19.76 5.07
CA HIS A 31 -2.03 18.35 4.97
C HIS A 31 -1.04 17.42 5.64
N ALA A 32 0.24 17.64 5.43
CA ALA A 32 1.25 16.76 5.99
C ALA A 32 1.42 16.99 7.51
N GLN A 33 1.22 18.21 8.03
CA GLN A 33 1.14 18.45 9.48
C GLN A 33 -0.05 17.70 10.10
N ARG A 34 -1.23 17.77 9.47
CA ARG A 34 -2.43 17.04 9.93
C ARG A 34 -2.19 15.53 9.99
N ALA A 35 -1.53 14.96 8.98
CA ALA A 35 -1.17 13.55 8.98
C ALA A 35 -0.20 13.20 10.12
N VAL A 36 0.81 14.04 10.38
CA VAL A 36 1.73 13.89 11.50
C VAL A 36 0.99 13.91 12.84
N GLU A 37 0.07 14.85 13.05
CA GLU A 37 -0.72 14.96 14.27
C GLU A 37 -1.54 13.69 14.53
N VAL A 38 -2.25 13.19 13.52
CA VAL A 38 -3.04 11.95 13.62
C VAL A 38 -2.15 10.74 13.88
N PHE A 39 -1.01 10.64 13.19
CA PHE A 39 -0.08 9.51 13.35
C PHE A 39 0.61 9.53 14.72
N ARG A 40 1.02 10.69 15.22
CA ARG A 40 1.58 10.85 16.58
C ARG A 40 0.54 10.48 17.64
N ALA A 41 -0.70 10.98 17.51
CA ALA A 41 -1.77 10.65 18.44
C ALA A 41 -2.02 9.14 18.48
N PHE A 42 -2.02 8.49 17.32
CA PHE A 42 -2.16 7.03 17.23
C PHE A 42 -0.96 6.28 17.83
N ALA A 43 0.27 6.73 17.56
CA ALA A 43 1.48 6.14 18.13
C ALA A 43 1.52 6.22 19.66
N LEU A 44 1.17 7.39 20.22
CA LEU A 44 1.07 7.59 21.66
C LEU A 44 0.00 6.70 22.30
N GLU A 45 -1.11 6.47 21.61
CA GLU A 45 -2.14 5.56 22.11
C GLU A 45 -1.68 4.10 22.05
N ALA A 46 -1.01 3.70 20.96
CA ALA A 46 -0.47 2.35 20.80
C ALA A 46 0.61 2.02 21.85
N GLU A 47 1.45 3.00 22.20
CA GLU A 47 2.52 2.86 23.19
C GLU A 47 1.98 2.49 24.58
N LYS A 48 0.80 3.00 24.95
CA LYS A 48 0.12 2.61 26.21
C LYS A 48 -0.20 1.12 26.30
N TYR A 49 -0.27 0.45 25.15
CA TYR A 49 -0.50 -0.99 25.03
C TYR A 49 0.77 -1.77 24.66
N GLY A 50 1.95 -1.15 24.78
CA GLY A 50 3.24 -1.79 24.53
C GLY A 50 3.61 -1.91 23.05
N VAL A 51 2.88 -1.26 22.15
CA VAL A 51 3.17 -1.27 20.71
C VAL A 51 3.95 -0.02 20.34
N TYR A 52 5.20 -0.21 19.88
CA TYR A 52 6.05 0.90 19.47
C TYR A 52 5.86 1.23 17.98
N LEU A 53 5.46 2.47 17.70
CA LEU A 53 5.29 3.01 16.35
C LEU A 53 6.22 4.21 16.14
N ILE A 54 6.92 4.21 15.01
CA ILE A 54 7.83 5.28 14.60
C ILE A 54 7.11 6.15 13.58
N VAL A 55 6.94 7.44 13.88
CA VAL A 55 6.41 8.43 12.95
C VAL A 55 7.57 9.17 12.31
N ARG A 56 7.66 9.14 10.97
CA ARG A 56 8.66 9.94 10.24
C ARG A 56 8.06 11.23 9.72
N GLU A 57 8.70 12.28 10.19
CA GLU A 57 8.62 13.67 9.77
C GLU A 57 8.73 13.85 8.27
N PRO A 58 7.87 14.57 7.53
CA PRO A 58 8.36 15.15 6.31
C PRO A 58 9.53 16.10 6.61
N GLU A 59 10.41 16.30 5.66
CA GLU A 59 11.49 17.28 5.78
C GLU A 59 10.94 18.69 5.54
N TRP A 60 10.29 19.27 6.56
CA TRP A 60 9.82 20.66 6.54
C TRP A 60 10.92 21.66 6.81
N SER A 61 11.96 21.19 7.47
CA SER A 61 13.11 21.99 7.85
C SER A 61 14.25 21.58 6.95
N PRO A 62 14.87 22.49 6.19
CA PRO A 62 16.23 22.24 5.76
C PRO A 62 17.03 22.13 7.06
N LYS A 63 17.36 20.92 7.49
CA LYS A 63 18.61 20.72 8.19
C LYS A 63 19.64 20.68 7.07
N PRO A 64 20.33 21.80 6.76
CA PRO A 64 21.29 21.84 5.66
C PRO A 64 22.42 20.80 5.80
N ASP A 65 22.56 20.19 6.99
CA ASP A 65 23.65 19.30 7.35
C ASP A 65 23.30 17.80 7.30
N THR A 66 22.07 17.40 6.94
CA THR A 66 21.75 15.98 6.76
C THR A 66 22.20 15.50 5.37
N LEU A 67 23.16 14.57 5.33
CA LEU A 67 23.60 13.90 4.11
C LEU A 67 22.65 12.73 3.79
N GLY A 68 22.15 12.67 2.55
CA GLY A 68 21.25 11.62 2.08
C GLY A 68 20.70 11.89 0.67
N GLU A 69 20.00 10.90 0.10
CA GLU A 69 19.23 11.08 -1.12
C GLU A 69 17.84 11.62 -0.77
N PHE A 70 17.56 12.86 -1.14
CA PHE A 70 16.27 13.51 -0.89
C PHE A 70 15.48 13.61 -2.19
N ILE A 71 14.25 13.11 -2.19
CA ILE A 71 13.38 13.19 -3.36
C ILE A 71 12.93 14.65 -3.51
N ILE A 72 13.48 15.34 -4.52
CA ILE A 72 13.14 16.73 -4.83
C ILE A 72 11.63 16.87 -5.03
N GLY A 73 10.99 17.67 -4.19
CA GLY A 73 9.57 17.99 -4.26
C GLY A 73 8.63 17.01 -3.54
N ALA A 74 9.08 15.81 -3.16
CA ALA A 74 8.25 14.89 -2.38
C ALA A 74 8.27 15.26 -0.90
N SER A 75 7.10 15.35 -0.28
CA SER A 75 6.99 15.26 1.18
C SER A 75 6.16 14.05 1.50
N SER A 76 6.75 13.12 2.22
CA SER A 76 6.07 11.94 2.71
C SER A 76 5.96 11.99 4.23
N VAL A 77 4.81 11.58 4.74
CA VAL A 77 4.58 11.34 6.16
C VAL A 77 4.51 9.83 6.33
N HIS A 78 5.25 9.28 7.28
CA HIS A 78 5.29 7.84 7.48
C HIS A 78 4.88 7.48 8.89
N ILE A 79 4.23 6.33 9.04
CA ILE A 79 4.09 5.65 10.33
C ILE A 79 4.48 4.18 10.13
N ARG A 80 5.36 3.68 10.99
CA ARG A 80 5.96 2.35 10.86
C ARG A 80 5.92 1.61 12.18
N PHE A 81 5.75 0.30 12.12
CA PHE A 81 6.03 -0.58 13.25
C PHE A 81 7.53 -0.63 13.59
N GLY A 82 7.84 -0.92 14.84
CA GLY A 82 9.21 -1.21 15.29
C GLY A 82 9.80 -2.45 14.60
N SER A 83 11.09 -2.67 14.84
CA SER A 83 11.71 -3.96 14.53
C SER A 83 11.51 -4.90 15.71
N GLU A 84 11.01 -6.10 15.44
CA GLU A 84 10.71 -7.10 16.46
C GLU A 84 11.38 -8.44 16.11
N TYR A 85 11.78 -9.20 17.13
CA TYR A 85 12.37 -10.52 16.94
C TYR A 85 11.30 -11.52 16.50
N THR A 86 11.59 -12.31 15.47
CA THR A 86 10.66 -13.32 14.95
C THR A 86 10.57 -14.57 15.82
N GLY A 87 11.52 -14.75 16.74
CA GLY A 87 11.69 -16.01 17.46
C GLY A 87 12.33 -17.12 16.61
N GLU A 88 12.62 -16.84 15.35
CA GLU A 88 13.37 -17.69 14.42
C GLU A 88 14.83 -17.24 14.37
N GLY A 89 15.73 -18.14 13.98
CA GLY A 89 17.15 -17.83 13.90
C GLY A 89 18.01 -19.03 13.54
N LEU A 90 19.31 -18.77 13.43
CA LEU A 90 20.33 -19.76 13.11
C LEU A 90 21.23 -20.00 14.31
N LEU A 91 21.25 -21.26 14.75
CA LEU A 91 22.20 -21.76 15.74
C LEU A 91 23.36 -22.44 15.00
N THR A 92 24.50 -21.77 14.92
CA THR A 92 25.69 -22.33 14.27
C THR A 92 26.61 -22.90 15.33
N ARG A 93 26.84 -24.20 15.28
CA ARG A 93 27.81 -24.89 16.14
C ARG A 93 29.07 -25.17 15.35
N THR A 94 30.18 -24.62 15.81
CA THR A 94 31.52 -24.82 15.26
C THR A 94 32.42 -25.48 16.30
N SER A 95 33.60 -25.96 15.90
CA SER A 95 34.62 -26.47 16.83
C SER A 95 35.01 -25.44 17.89
N ASP A 96 34.88 -24.15 17.56
CA ASP A 96 35.35 -23.03 18.35
C ASP A 96 34.26 -22.47 19.28
N GLY A 97 33.01 -22.95 19.14
CA GLY A 97 31.89 -22.56 19.98
C GLY A 97 30.53 -22.53 19.27
N GLU A 98 29.53 -22.08 20.03
CA GLU A 98 28.15 -21.92 19.59
C GLU A 98 27.84 -20.43 19.38
N THR A 99 27.38 -20.08 18.19
CA THR A 99 26.92 -18.72 17.86
C THR A 99 25.46 -18.76 17.46
N THR A 100 24.64 -17.96 18.16
CA THR A 100 23.22 -17.80 17.87
C THR A 100 22.99 -16.48 17.17
N ARG A 101 22.28 -16.51 16.03
CA ARG A 101 21.77 -15.33 15.34
C ARG A 101 20.25 -15.40 15.31
N LEU A 102 19.59 -14.40 15.88
CA LEU A 102 18.13 -14.28 15.84
C LEU A 102 17.72 -13.36 14.69
N ASP A 103 16.63 -13.72 14.02
CA ASP A 103 16.09 -12.93 12.92
C ASP A 103 15.17 -11.81 13.45
N LEU A 104 15.23 -10.68 12.77
CA LEU A 104 14.47 -9.48 13.07
C LEU A 104 13.56 -9.17 11.89
N GLU A 105 12.29 -8.89 12.16
CA GLU A 105 11.38 -8.35 11.17
C GLU A 105 11.25 -6.84 11.40
N ARG A 106 11.58 -6.05 10.37
CA ARG A 106 11.14 -4.65 10.30
C ARG A 106 9.65 -4.67 9.99
N GLY A 107 8.83 -4.15 10.89
CA GLY A 107 7.39 -4.09 10.69
C GLY A 107 6.97 -3.19 9.52
N SER A 108 5.72 -3.32 9.09
CA SER A 108 5.19 -2.62 7.92
C SER A 108 5.15 -1.10 8.09
N GLU A 109 5.06 -0.38 6.96
CA GLU A 109 5.07 1.09 6.92
C GLU A 109 3.89 1.63 6.09
N LEU A 110 3.18 2.63 6.62
CA LEU A 110 2.17 3.42 5.91
C LEU A 110 2.79 4.76 5.52
N ILE A 111 2.72 5.07 4.22
CA ILE A 111 3.35 6.26 3.64
C ILE A 111 2.29 7.10 2.95
N ILE A 112 2.16 8.36 3.37
CA ILE A 112 1.36 9.37 2.68
C ILE A 112 2.31 10.28 1.90
N HIS A 113 2.41 10.02 0.60
CA HIS A 113 3.29 10.71 -0.32
C HIS A 113 2.54 11.81 -1.08
N HIS A 114 3.08 13.03 -1.10
CA HIS A 114 2.57 14.12 -1.93
C HIS A 114 3.43 14.22 -3.19
N SER A 115 2.85 13.89 -4.36
CA SER A 115 3.54 13.96 -5.67
C SER A 115 3.29 15.31 -6.35
N PRO A 116 4.26 16.24 -6.40
CA PRO A 116 4.11 17.52 -7.12
C PRO A 116 4.00 17.32 -8.62
N ALA A 117 4.68 16.30 -9.15
CA ALA A 117 4.68 15.98 -10.57
C ALA A 117 3.26 15.61 -11.06
N ASP A 118 2.50 14.89 -10.24
CA ASP A 118 1.15 14.44 -10.59
C ASP A 118 0.06 15.38 -10.05
N GLY A 119 0.39 16.20 -9.05
CA GLY A 119 -0.61 16.98 -8.29
C GLY A 119 -1.56 16.06 -7.53
N SER A 120 -1.03 14.99 -6.93
CA SER A 120 -1.81 13.97 -6.23
C SER A 120 -1.20 13.58 -4.89
N ILE A 121 -2.05 13.16 -3.97
CA ILE A 121 -1.67 12.42 -2.77
C ILE A 121 -1.76 10.93 -3.08
N GLN A 122 -0.71 10.20 -2.75
CA GLN A 122 -0.58 8.75 -2.94
C GLN A 122 -0.37 8.11 -1.57
N VAL A 123 -1.04 7.00 -1.32
CA VAL A 123 -0.93 6.25 -0.07
C VAL A 123 -0.35 4.88 -0.37
N PHE A 124 0.82 4.60 0.20
CA PHE A 124 1.50 3.34 0.04
C PHE A 124 1.50 2.53 1.34
N PHE A 125 1.44 1.21 1.19
CA PHE A 125 1.78 0.27 2.24
C PHE A 125 3.06 -0.47 1.84
N GLU A 126 4.09 -0.33 2.64
CA GLU A 126 5.34 -1.06 2.52
C GLU A 126 5.29 -2.33 3.36
N TYR A 127 5.72 -3.43 2.75
CA TYR A 127 5.71 -4.75 3.35
C TYR A 127 6.69 -4.81 4.54
N PRO A 128 6.41 -5.63 5.57
CA PRO A 128 7.41 -5.97 6.54
C PRO A 128 8.52 -6.79 5.88
N VAL A 129 9.74 -6.63 6.40
CA VAL A 129 10.96 -7.17 5.80
C VAL A 129 11.80 -7.86 6.85
N SER A 130 12.20 -9.11 6.60
CA SER A 130 13.08 -9.87 7.50
C SER A 130 14.55 -9.85 7.06
N ASN A 131 14.81 -9.62 5.77
CA ASN A 131 16.15 -9.59 5.21
C ASN A 131 16.26 -8.62 4.01
N LEU A 132 17.47 -8.14 3.73
CA LEU A 132 17.74 -7.17 2.66
C LEU A 132 17.34 -7.67 1.26
N GLU A 133 17.31 -8.99 1.05
CA GLU A 133 16.82 -9.57 -0.20
C GLU A 133 15.30 -9.42 -0.38
N GLU A 134 14.52 -9.56 0.69
CA GLU A 134 13.07 -9.30 0.65
C GLU A 134 12.76 -7.84 0.42
N GLU A 135 13.56 -6.92 0.98
CA GLU A 135 13.41 -5.47 0.79
C GLU A 135 13.44 -5.10 -0.70
N ASN A 136 14.37 -5.71 -1.44
CA ASN A 136 14.57 -5.43 -2.86
C ASN A 136 13.55 -6.13 -3.78
N ARG A 137 12.80 -7.12 -3.28
CA ARG A 137 11.86 -7.92 -4.10
C ARG A 137 10.42 -7.42 -4.07
N LYS A 138 10.00 -6.70 -3.02
CA LYS A 138 8.60 -6.31 -2.83
C LYS A 138 8.41 -4.81 -3.05
N GLU A 139 7.85 -4.46 -4.20
CA GLU A 139 7.40 -3.08 -4.44
C GLU A 139 6.29 -2.69 -3.44
N PRO A 140 6.28 -1.45 -2.93
CA PRO A 140 5.21 -0.98 -2.04
C PRO A 140 3.85 -1.06 -2.73
N LEU A 141 2.79 -1.44 -2.01
CA LEU A 141 1.41 -1.48 -2.50
C LEU A 141 0.82 -0.05 -2.55
N LEU A 142 0.29 0.39 -3.70
CA LEU A 142 -0.41 1.66 -3.81
C LEU A 142 -1.86 1.41 -3.43
N TYR A 143 -2.17 1.71 -2.18
CA TYR A 143 -3.49 1.48 -1.63
C TYR A 143 -4.54 2.41 -2.25
N THR A 144 -4.23 3.70 -2.31
CA THR A 144 -5.14 4.70 -2.89
C THR A 144 -4.37 5.94 -3.35
N PHE A 145 -4.98 6.70 -4.25
CA PHE A 145 -4.50 8.01 -4.64
C PHE A 145 -5.68 8.96 -4.84
N THR A 146 -5.45 10.24 -4.57
CA THR A 146 -6.45 11.28 -4.79
C THR A 146 -5.80 12.52 -5.38
N TYR A 147 -6.51 13.12 -6.34
CA TYR A 147 -6.19 14.43 -6.89
C TYR A 147 -6.87 15.57 -6.12
N ASN A 148 -7.80 15.24 -5.23
CA ASN A 148 -8.48 16.20 -4.37
C ASN A 148 -7.85 16.16 -2.98
N THR A 149 -7.11 17.22 -2.65
CA THR A 149 -6.44 17.37 -1.35
C THR A 149 -7.39 17.65 -0.20
N ASP A 150 -8.60 18.14 -0.49
CA ASP A 150 -9.62 18.40 0.52
C ASP A 150 -10.11 17.10 1.20
N LEU A 151 -9.85 15.95 0.58
CA LEU A 151 -10.15 14.63 1.14
C LEU A 151 -9.20 14.21 2.27
N LEU A 152 -8.08 14.92 2.50
CA LEU A 152 -7.15 14.63 3.58
C LEU A 152 -7.67 15.22 4.90
N THR A 153 -8.82 14.70 5.34
CA THR A 153 -9.46 14.98 6.63
C THR A 153 -8.95 14.02 7.71
N ASN A 154 -9.18 14.34 8.98
CA ASN A 154 -8.82 13.46 10.09
C ASN A 154 -9.50 12.09 9.96
N ASP A 155 -10.78 12.05 9.61
CA ASP A 155 -11.53 10.81 9.43
C ASP A 155 -10.95 9.94 8.32
N TRP A 156 -10.52 10.56 7.22
CA TRP A 156 -9.88 9.84 6.13
C TRP A 156 -8.54 9.24 6.59
N LEU A 157 -7.70 10.01 7.30
CA LEU A 157 -6.44 9.52 7.87
C LEU A 157 -6.65 8.38 8.87
N ILE A 158 -7.64 8.50 9.76
CA ILE A 158 -8.02 7.43 10.70
C ILE A 158 -8.48 6.17 9.95
N SER A 159 -9.21 6.34 8.84
CA SER A 159 -9.62 5.21 8.00
C SER A 159 -8.42 4.49 7.37
N LEU A 160 -7.34 5.20 7.05
CA LEU A 160 -6.08 4.60 6.56
C LEU A 160 -5.39 3.78 7.65
N LEU A 161 -5.35 4.27 8.89
CA LEU A 161 -4.75 3.54 10.01
C LEU A 161 -5.41 2.17 10.23
N LYS A 162 -6.76 2.10 10.17
CA LYS A 162 -7.48 0.82 10.29
C LYS A 162 -7.09 -0.18 9.20
N ARG A 163 -6.86 0.31 7.98
CA ARG A 163 -6.45 -0.51 6.83
C ARG A 163 -4.99 -0.93 6.95
N PHE A 164 -4.14 -0.04 7.40
CA PHE A 164 -2.74 -0.32 7.71
C PHE A 164 -2.59 -1.41 8.78
N LEU A 165 -3.41 -1.39 9.84
CA LEU A 165 -3.42 -2.46 10.84
C LEU A 165 -3.87 -3.81 10.27
N ALA A 166 -4.79 -3.83 9.31
CA ALA A 166 -5.18 -5.06 8.61
C ALA A 166 -4.05 -5.55 7.68
N PHE A 167 -3.36 -4.62 7.00
CA PHE A 167 -2.19 -4.91 6.19
C PHE A 167 -1.08 -5.56 7.03
N ASN A 168 -0.69 -4.93 8.16
CA ASN A 168 0.35 -5.48 9.03
C ASN A 168 0.00 -6.89 9.54
N ARG A 169 -1.26 -7.11 9.94
CA ARG A 169 -1.73 -8.41 10.43
C ARG A 169 -1.65 -9.53 9.39
N VAL A 170 -1.76 -9.20 8.11
CA VAL A 170 -1.70 -10.20 7.02
C VAL A 170 -0.28 -10.44 6.53
N GLU A 171 0.54 -9.40 6.49
CA GLU A 171 1.87 -9.49 5.89
C GLU A 171 2.99 -9.78 6.89
N SER A 172 2.81 -9.43 8.17
CA SER A 172 3.81 -9.69 9.22
C SER A 172 3.83 -11.17 9.59
N ARG A 173 5.02 -11.73 9.85
CA ARG A 173 5.16 -13.10 10.35
C ARG A 173 4.75 -13.22 11.82
N LEU A 174 4.70 -12.11 12.54
CA LEU A 174 4.44 -12.04 13.98
C LEU A 174 2.94 -12.10 14.32
N GLN A 175 2.07 -11.95 13.32
CA GLN A 175 0.64 -11.79 13.54
C GLN A 175 -0.17 -12.84 12.77
N HIS A 176 -1.31 -13.22 13.34
CA HIS A 176 -2.25 -14.12 12.67
C HIS A 176 -3.39 -13.31 12.04
N PRO A 177 -3.52 -13.32 10.70
CA PRO A 177 -4.62 -12.63 10.05
C PRO A 177 -5.93 -13.39 10.19
N SER A 178 -7.02 -12.63 10.22
CA SER A 178 -8.35 -13.21 10.01
C SER A 178 -8.56 -13.56 8.53
N TYR A 179 -9.50 -14.46 8.24
CA TYR A 179 -9.92 -14.76 6.86
C TYR A 179 -10.40 -13.52 6.10
N LEU A 180 -11.11 -12.62 6.79
CA LEU A 180 -11.60 -11.37 6.22
C LEU A 180 -10.46 -10.42 5.85
N ASP A 181 -9.41 -10.35 6.67
CA ASP A 181 -8.24 -9.52 6.37
C ASP A 181 -7.47 -10.07 5.16
N THR A 182 -7.31 -11.39 5.09
CA THR A 182 -6.68 -12.07 3.95
C THR A 182 -7.43 -11.77 2.64
N TRP A 183 -8.76 -11.86 2.65
CA TRP A 183 -9.56 -11.58 1.45
C TRP A 183 -9.51 -10.10 1.04
N ARG A 184 -9.57 -9.18 2.01
CA ARG A 184 -9.39 -7.73 1.77
C ARG A 184 -8.03 -7.43 1.15
N MET A 185 -6.98 -8.08 1.62
CA MET A 185 -5.63 -7.91 1.08
C MET A 185 -5.52 -8.38 -0.37
N ARG A 186 -6.10 -9.54 -0.71
CA ARG A 186 -6.19 -9.99 -2.11
C ARG A 186 -6.91 -8.96 -2.99
N TRP A 187 -8.02 -8.42 -2.49
CA TRP A 187 -8.75 -7.36 -3.19
C TRP A 187 -7.91 -6.10 -3.38
N TRP A 188 -7.22 -5.61 -2.35
CA TRP A 188 -6.38 -4.42 -2.46
C TRP A 188 -5.23 -4.59 -3.46
N ARG A 189 -4.54 -5.74 -3.42
CA ARG A 189 -3.50 -6.11 -4.40
C ARG A 189 -4.05 -6.15 -5.83
N PHE A 190 -5.29 -6.63 -6.01
CA PHE A 190 -5.96 -6.63 -7.32
C PHE A 190 -6.31 -5.22 -7.79
N THR A 191 -6.73 -4.35 -6.87
CA THR A 191 -7.10 -2.96 -7.21
C THR A 191 -5.92 -2.01 -7.36
N ASP A 192 -4.67 -2.43 -7.10
CA ASP A 192 -3.51 -1.58 -7.32
C ASP A 192 -3.46 -1.19 -8.81
N VAL A 193 -3.62 0.11 -9.05
CA VAL A 193 -3.74 0.71 -10.38
C VAL A 193 -2.49 0.50 -11.23
N ARG A 194 -1.34 0.26 -10.60
CA ARG A 194 -0.08 -0.03 -11.30
C ARG A 194 -0.03 -1.46 -11.85
N ASN A 195 -0.81 -2.38 -11.29
CA ASN A 195 -0.99 -3.75 -11.80
C ASN A 195 -2.03 -3.86 -12.93
N ARG A 196 -2.48 -2.74 -13.51
CA ARG A 196 -3.47 -2.70 -14.61
C ARG A 196 -3.00 -3.32 -15.95
N ARG A 197 -1.82 -3.92 -16.05
CA ARG A 197 -1.50 -4.81 -17.19
C ARG A 197 -1.60 -6.29 -16.84
N GLY A 198 -1.60 -6.64 -15.56
CA GLY A 198 -1.74 -8.01 -15.06
C GLY A 198 -3.17 -8.55 -15.10
N TYR A 199 -4.21 -7.70 -15.05
CA TYR A 199 -5.60 -8.18 -15.04
C TYR A 199 -6.03 -8.88 -16.35
N LEU A 200 -5.39 -8.56 -17.48
CA LEU A 200 -5.64 -9.28 -18.74
C LEU A 200 -4.91 -10.62 -18.78
N ASN A 201 -3.83 -10.77 -18.01
CA ASN A 201 -2.96 -11.94 -18.08
C ASN A 201 -3.18 -12.95 -16.94
N SER A 202 -3.81 -12.58 -15.81
CA SER A 202 -3.89 -13.49 -14.65
C SER A 202 -5.05 -13.20 -13.69
N PHE A 203 -6.24 -13.77 -13.97
CA PHE A 203 -7.32 -13.93 -12.96
C PHE A 203 -6.91 -14.83 -11.77
N GLN A 204 -5.78 -15.54 -11.91
CA GLN A 204 -5.19 -16.43 -10.91
C GLN A 204 -4.72 -15.72 -9.62
N HIS A 205 -4.63 -14.39 -9.60
CA HIS A 205 -4.20 -13.65 -8.40
C HIS A 205 -5.34 -13.35 -7.42
N LEU A 206 -6.59 -13.45 -7.85
CA LEU A 206 -7.77 -13.12 -7.05
C LEU A 206 -8.30 -14.34 -6.29
N LEU A 207 -8.17 -15.50 -6.93
CA LEU A 207 -8.71 -16.78 -6.50
C LEU A 207 -7.57 -17.79 -6.48
N THR A 208 -7.49 -18.58 -5.42
CA THR A 208 -6.62 -19.75 -5.41
C THR A 208 -7.01 -20.72 -6.53
N PRO A 209 -6.10 -21.59 -6.99
CA PRO A 209 -6.41 -22.59 -8.01
C PRO A 209 -7.67 -23.43 -7.69
N TRP A 210 -7.92 -23.71 -6.41
CA TRP A 210 -9.11 -24.43 -5.95
C TRP A 210 -10.40 -23.61 -6.08
N GLU A 211 -10.37 -22.32 -5.74
CA GLU A 211 -11.51 -21.42 -5.89
C GLU A 211 -11.85 -21.21 -7.38
N LEU A 212 -10.84 -21.21 -8.26
CA LEU A 212 -11.03 -21.21 -9.72
C LEU A 212 -11.67 -22.50 -10.23
N LEU A 213 -11.24 -23.66 -9.72
CA LEU A 213 -11.85 -24.95 -10.06
C LEU A 213 -13.32 -25.02 -9.63
N LEU A 214 -13.66 -24.51 -8.44
CA LEU A 214 -15.04 -24.42 -7.96
C LEU A 214 -15.89 -23.50 -8.84
N LEU A 215 -15.39 -22.32 -9.20
CA LEU A 215 -16.12 -21.41 -10.09
C LEU A 215 -16.27 -21.97 -11.50
N ALA A 216 -15.25 -22.66 -12.03
CA ALA A 216 -15.35 -23.36 -13.30
C ALA A 216 -16.40 -24.47 -13.24
N ALA A 217 -16.40 -25.28 -12.17
CA ALA A 217 -17.40 -26.32 -11.97
C ALA A 217 -18.83 -25.75 -11.89
N VAL A 218 -19.03 -24.66 -11.14
CA VAL A 218 -20.34 -23.99 -11.04
C VAL A 218 -20.75 -23.35 -12.37
N ALA A 219 -19.81 -22.75 -13.12
CA ALA A 219 -20.08 -22.18 -14.44
C ALA A 219 -20.39 -23.25 -15.50
N THR A 220 -19.87 -24.47 -15.34
CA THR A 220 -20.20 -25.59 -16.23
C THR A 220 -21.58 -26.19 -15.99
N LEU A 221 -22.18 -26.03 -14.79
CA LEU A 221 -23.52 -26.54 -14.47
C LEU A 221 -24.63 -26.03 -15.43
N PRO A 222 -24.75 -24.72 -15.73
CA PRO A 222 -25.73 -24.25 -16.71
C PRO A 222 -25.42 -24.73 -18.14
N GLY A 223 -24.15 -24.88 -18.51
CA GLY A 223 -23.76 -25.45 -19.81
C GLY A 223 -24.19 -26.91 -19.96
N PHE A 224 -23.98 -27.73 -18.93
CA PHE A 224 -24.45 -29.10 -18.87
C PHE A 224 -25.97 -29.19 -18.85
N ALA A 225 -26.66 -28.31 -18.12
CA ALA A 225 -28.13 -28.27 -18.10
C ALA A 225 -28.73 -27.95 -19.49
N ILE A 226 -28.11 -27.04 -20.25
CA ILE A 226 -28.53 -26.71 -21.62
C ILE A 226 -28.28 -27.89 -22.57
N ILE A 227 -27.12 -28.55 -22.48
CA ILE A 227 -26.81 -29.73 -23.30
C ILE A 227 -27.78 -30.87 -22.97
N GLN A 228 -28.06 -31.12 -21.70
CA GLN A 228 -28.99 -32.17 -21.27
C GLN A 228 -30.43 -31.87 -21.70
N TRP A 229 -30.85 -30.60 -21.67
CA TRP A 229 -32.15 -30.16 -22.19
C TRP A 229 -32.25 -30.33 -23.71
N LEU A 230 -31.19 -30.03 -24.46
CA LEU A 230 -31.15 -30.22 -25.92
C LEU A 230 -31.16 -31.70 -26.30
N TRP A 231 -30.47 -32.56 -25.54
CA TRP A 231 -30.44 -34.00 -25.76
C TRP A 231 -31.79 -34.67 -25.47
N GLY A 232 -32.54 -34.17 -24.47
CA GLY A 232 -33.90 -34.65 -24.19
C GLY A 232 -34.97 -34.22 -25.21
N LYS A 233 -34.60 -33.44 -26.22
CA LYS A 233 -35.49 -33.00 -27.32
C LYS A 233 -35.17 -33.61 -28.68
N LEU A 234 -34.12 -34.45 -28.76
CA LEU A 234 -33.81 -35.32 -29.90
C LEU A 234 -34.42 -36.70 -29.67
#